data_AF-A0A2W5VE77-F1
#
_entry.id   AF-A0A2W5VE77-F1
#
_cell.length_a   1.000
_cell.length_b   1.000
_cell.length_c   1.000
_cell.angle_alpha   90.00
_cell.angle_beta   90.00
_cell.angle_gamma   90.00
#
_symmetry.space_group_name_H-M   'P 1'
#
loop_
_entity.id
_entity.type
_entity.pdbx_description
1 polymer ?
#
loop_
_entity_poly.entity_id
_entity_poly.type
_entity_poly.pdbx_seq_one_letter_code
_entity_poly.pdbx_strand_id
1 'polypeptide(L)'
;MSADRLDGARAEEFLSASAALARDAATSPTWFEPSIRALEAAYTERPLLPAAVLVFDLTALLHGERVLPVTPPGVDAVREALRGYEDHVLARLTADRRWTRLCEAITALPRPLHATAVGLIASQLLQRLGLEHGVGISTGVVRRFAARSPEQVLSAGRLALYDAELAAQLVEGLTLLARAARRTRDLLSDAEVFLVENLAALKTLAARVALTQLAEVAQLVGEQLPARLRGQVFEDGDAPTALEEDSAYPVGGFSSISTSGSMENLVTSELIYMERGDERPDLFDVRFVEGELLYYSRDESVSVRRKRTLSMVFDASLSQWAVMDAGERYQRLVWLFGSVTALVRKLSAWLDTEALRFELIFVVERDEPLLHEEEGVLGLLLREYRERGQVDVLRAESAARAVHDTRARHGGRARVVVFAARFPPGLEGESAPDALVTASGASPRVHWSTPSLDRLETADGALAAWSEVTLQLLDGVLKKC
;
A
#
# COMPACT_ATOMS: atom_id res chain seq x y z
N MET A 1 -11.66 8.27 32.65
CA MET A 1 -10.20 8.19 32.86
C MET A 1 -9.93 8.00 34.34
N SER A 2 -9.48 6.81 34.81
CA SER A 2 -8.59 6.62 35.98
C SER A 2 -8.48 5.16 36.51
N ALA A 3 -9.22 4.17 35.99
CA ALA A 3 -9.16 2.81 36.57
C ALA A 3 -7.98 1.94 36.07
N ASP A 4 -7.50 2.17 34.84
CA ASP A 4 -6.58 1.22 34.18
C ASP A 4 -5.10 1.60 34.24
N ARG A 5 -4.74 2.66 34.98
CA ARG A 5 -3.35 3.14 35.05
C ARG A 5 -2.71 2.70 36.35
N LEU A 6 -1.64 1.91 36.25
CA LEU A 6 -0.87 1.50 37.42
C LEU A 6 -0.04 2.67 37.97
N ASP A 7 0.13 2.69 39.29
CA ASP A 7 1.05 3.62 39.95
C ASP A 7 2.52 3.26 39.67
N GLY A 8 3.45 4.10 40.13
CA GLY A 8 4.87 3.95 39.79
C GLY A 8 5.49 2.62 40.19
N ALA A 9 5.26 2.16 41.42
CA ALA A 9 5.88 0.93 41.93
C ALA A 9 5.21 -0.31 41.32
N ARG A 10 3.87 -0.32 41.28
CA ARG A 10 3.10 -1.43 40.72
C ARG A 10 3.33 -1.59 39.23
N ALA A 11 3.48 -0.48 38.50
CA ALA A 11 3.84 -0.51 37.08
C ALA A 11 5.24 -1.10 36.86
N GLU A 12 6.23 -0.78 37.70
CA GLU A 12 7.57 -1.35 37.60
C GLU A 12 7.56 -2.86 37.91
N GLU A 13 6.79 -3.31 38.90
CA GLU A 13 6.57 -4.74 39.18
C GLU A 13 5.92 -5.46 38.00
N PHE A 14 4.88 -4.88 37.41
CA PHE A 14 4.19 -5.42 36.23
C PHE A 14 5.12 -5.55 35.02
N LEU A 15 5.94 -4.53 34.76
CA LEU A 15 6.93 -4.57 33.67
C LEU A 15 8.03 -5.61 33.94
N SER A 16 8.52 -5.70 35.17
CA SER A 16 9.48 -6.73 35.59
C SER A 16 8.91 -8.13 35.41
N ALA A 17 7.69 -8.38 35.87
CA ALA A 17 7.01 -9.66 35.71
C ALA A 17 6.77 -9.98 34.23
N SER A 18 6.35 -9.01 33.42
CA SER A 18 6.23 -9.16 31.97
C SER A 18 7.55 -9.53 31.31
N ALA A 19 8.65 -8.85 31.66
CA ALA A 19 9.98 -9.18 31.15
C ALA A 19 10.41 -10.60 31.55
N ALA A 20 10.10 -11.04 32.77
CA ALA A 20 10.40 -12.40 33.23
C ALA A 20 9.57 -13.51 32.56
N LEU A 21 8.43 -13.16 31.96
CA LEU A 21 7.60 -14.07 31.16
C LEU A 21 7.91 -14.00 29.66
N ALA A 22 8.63 -12.97 29.20
CA ALA A 22 9.14 -12.89 27.84
C ALA A 22 10.20 -13.96 27.61
N ARG A 23 10.40 -14.33 26.35
CA ARG A 23 11.24 -15.50 26.05
C ARG A 23 12.72 -15.20 26.15
N ASP A 24 13.51 -16.25 26.36
CA ASP A 24 14.95 -16.15 26.66
C ASP A 24 15.69 -15.23 25.69
N ALA A 25 15.39 -15.33 24.39
CA ALA A 25 15.98 -14.46 23.36
C ALA A 25 15.71 -12.96 23.62
N ALA A 26 14.47 -12.59 23.94
CA ALA A 26 14.05 -11.22 24.23
C ALA A 26 14.63 -10.65 25.51
N THR A 27 14.96 -11.51 26.48
CA THR A 27 15.55 -11.12 27.76
C THR A 27 17.07 -11.23 27.80
N SER A 28 17.69 -11.67 26.70
CA SER A 28 19.14 -11.76 26.58
C SER A 28 19.81 -10.38 26.69
N PRO A 29 21.09 -10.31 27.09
CA PRO A 29 21.83 -9.05 27.13
C PRO A 29 21.83 -8.30 25.78
N THR A 30 21.75 -9.03 24.67
CA THR A 30 21.68 -8.48 23.31
C THR A 30 20.38 -7.72 23.06
N TRP A 31 19.25 -8.28 23.50
CA TRP A 31 17.91 -7.80 23.11
C TRP A 31 17.17 -7.05 24.22
N PHE A 32 17.66 -7.10 25.45
CA PHE A 32 16.99 -6.43 26.58
C PHE A 32 16.86 -4.92 26.33
N GLU A 33 17.97 -4.21 26.11
CA GLU A 33 17.95 -2.76 25.86
C GLU A 33 17.11 -2.37 24.62
N PRO A 34 17.25 -3.03 23.45
CA PRO A 34 16.34 -2.83 22.32
C PRO A 34 14.87 -3.02 22.69
N SER A 35 14.54 -4.05 23.49
CA SER A 35 13.16 -4.36 23.87
C SER A 35 12.56 -3.29 24.78
N ILE A 36 13.36 -2.70 25.66
CA ILE A 36 12.91 -1.59 26.52
C ILE A 36 12.60 -0.34 25.67
N ARG A 37 13.44 -0.03 24.68
CA ARG A 37 13.17 1.08 23.75
C ARG A 37 11.93 0.82 22.90
N ALA A 38 11.75 -0.42 22.44
CA ALA A 38 10.55 -0.82 21.72
C ALA A 38 9.29 -0.72 22.61
N LEU A 39 9.41 -1.03 23.90
CA LEU A 39 8.34 -0.87 24.88
C LEU A 39 7.98 0.60 25.10
N GLU A 40 8.96 1.49 25.21
CA GLU A 40 8.70 2.94 25.28
C GLU A 40 8.00 3.43 24.02
N ALA A 41 8.44 3.00 22.84
CA ALA A 41 7.80 3.31 21.57
C ALA A 41 6.36 2.76 21.51
N ALA A 42 6.13 1.52 21.95
CA ALA A 42 4.81 0.90 21.99
C ALA A 42 3.84 1.71 22.88
N TYR A 43 4.26 2.13 24.07
CA TYR A 43 3.44 2.98 24.95
C TYR A 43 3.24 4.41 24.41
N THR A 44 4.13 4.89 23.56
CA THR A 44 3.97 6.17 22.85
C THR A 44 2.93 6.06 21.73
N GLU A 45 2.93 4.96 20.98
CA GLU A 45 1.95 4.68 19.93
C GLU A 45 0.58 4.30 20.53
N ARG A 46 0.56 3.54 21.62
CA ARG A 46 -0.64 3.03 22.28
C ARG A 46 -0.44 2.98 23.80
N PRO A 47 -1.09 3.85 24.58
CA PRO A 47 -0.83 3.96 26.02
C PRO A 47 -1.34 2.78 26.85
N LEU A 48 -2.12 1.86 26.27
CA LEU A 48 -2.68 0.68 26.92
C LEU A 48 -2.19 -0.58 26.21
N LEU A 49 -1.51 -1.46 26.95
CA LEU A 49 -1.05 -2.76 26.46
C LEU A 49 -1.65 -3.88 27.32
N PRO A 50 -2.31 -4.90 26.73
CA PRO A 50 -2.82 -6.03 27.51
C PRO A 50 -1.72 -6.81 28.25
N ALA A 51 -0.57 -6.99 27.60
CA ALA A 51 0.61 -7.59 28.19
C ALA A 51 1.87 -7.05 27.52
N ALA A 52 2.82 -6.52 28.31
CA ALA A 52 4.09 -6.00 27.79
C ALA A 52 4.98 -7.11 27.21
N VAL A 53 4.73 -8.38 27.59
CA VAL A 53 5.36 -9.60 27.05
C VAL A 53 5.39 -9.60 25.51
N LEU A 54 4.32 -9.12 24.88
CA LEU A 54 4.22 -9.04 23.42
C LEU A 54 5.35 -8.21 22.80
N VAL A 55 5.68 -7.07 23.39
CA VAL A 55 6.67 -6.14 22.82
C VAL A 55 8.09 -6.69 22.98
N PHE A 56 8.39 -7.35 24.11
CA PHE A 56 9.66 -8.05 24.31
C PHE A 56 9.85 -9.14 23.24
N ASP A 57 8.87 -10.03 23.12
CA ASP A 57 8.96 -11.16 22.18
C ASP A 57 9.03 -10.68 20.72
N LEU A 58 8.22 -9.69 20.34
CA LEU A 58 8.27 -9.09 18.99
C LEU A 58 9.64 -8.49 18.69
N THR A 59 10.29 -7.86 19.67
CA THR A 59 11.62 -7.25 19.45
C THR A 59 12.63 -8.29 18.99
N ALA A 60 12.73 -9.42 19.68
CA ALA A 60 13.66 -10.49 19.28
C ALA A 60 13.23 -11.15 17.96
N LEU A 61 11.96 -11.54 17.84
CA LEU A 61 11.44 -12.24 16.67
C LEU A 61 11.62 -11.46 15.37
N LEU A 62 11.32 -10.16 15.39
CA LEU A 62 11.40 -9.31 14.21
C LEU A 62 12.83 -9.12 13.71
N HIS A 63 13.83 -9.33 14.56
CA HIS A 63 15.24 -9.33 14.19
C HIS A 63 15.79 -10.74 13.87
N GLY A 64 14.90 -11.72 13.65
CA GLY A 64 15.25 -13.04 13.16
C GLY A 64 15.63 -14.05 14.25
N GLU A 65 15.48 -13.70 15.52
CA GLU A 65 15.76 -14.64 16.61
C GLU A 65 14.71 -15.74 16.68
N ARG A 66 15.15 -16.92 17.14
CA ARG A 66 14.24 -17.99 17.52
C ARG A 66 13.87 -17.83 18.97
N VAL A 67 12.57 -17.79 19.22
CA VAL A 67 12.02 -17.69 20.55
C VAL A 67 11.71 -19.07 21.08
N LEU A 68 12.38 -19.47 22.16
CA LEU A 68 12.14 -20.73 22.85
C LEU A 68 11.14 -20.56 24.00
N PRO A 69 10.32 -21.57 24.31
CA PRO A 69 9.36 -21.50 25.41
C PRO A 69 10.06 -21.26 26.75
N VAL A 70 9.50 -20.37 27.57
CA VAL A 70 9.94 -20.18 28.96
C VAL A 70 9.06 -20.99 29.90
N THR A 71 9.67 -21.59 30.92
CA THR A 71 8.93 -22.24 32.01
C THR A 71 8.77 -21.23 33.15
N PRO A 72 7.58 -20.60 33.31
CA PRO A 72 7.39 -19.61 34.36
C PRO A 72 7.43 -20.26 35.74
N PRO A 73 7.91 -19.55 36.77
CA PRO A 73 7.79 -20.00 38.15
C PRO A 73 6.32 -19.96 38.60
N GLY A 74 5.89 -20.98 39.35
CA GLY A 74 4.95 -20.83 40.45
C GLY A 74 3.43 -20.81 40.19
N VAL A 75 2.90 -20.72 38.96
CA VAL A 75 1.43 -20.71 38.77
C VAL A 75 1.03 -21.46 37.48
N ASP A 76 0.24 -22.53 37.62
CA ASP A 76 -0.23 -23.32 36.46
C ASP A 76 -1.04 -22.49 35.46
N ALA A 77 -1.84 -21.53 35.96
CA ALA A 77 -2.61 -20.61 35.11
C ALA A 77 -1.71 -19.71 34.24
N VAL A 78 -0.57 -19.24 34.75
CA VAL A 78 0.41 -18.45 33.97
C VAL A 78 1.00 -19.32 32.87
N ARG A 79 1.34 -20.58 33.18
CA ARG A 79 1.85 -21.54 32.20
C ARG A 79 0.84 -21.82 31.08
N GLU A 80 -0.43 -22.02 31.43
CA GLU A 80 -1.50 -22.23 30.46
C GLU A 80 -1.72 -21.00 29.57
N ALA A 81 -1.78 -19.80 30.16
CA ALA A 81 -1.94 -18.55 29.42
C ALA A 81 -0.76 -18.30 28.47
N LEU A 82 0.48 -18.58 28.89
CA LEU A 82 1.67 -18.48 28.05
C LEU A 82 1.64 -19.45 26.87
N ARG A 83 1.19 -20.68 27.06
CA ARG A 83 1.01 -21.66 25.97
C ARG A 83 -0.02 -21.17 24.94
N GLY A 84 -1.17 -20.70 25.42
CA GLY A 84 -2.20 -20.14 24.54
C GLY A 84 -1.70 -18.93 23.73
N TYR A 85 -0.91 -18.06 24.36
CA TYR A 85 -0.27 -16.93 23.67
C TYR A 85 0.77 -17.41 22.64
N GLU A 86 1.59 -18.40 22.98
CA GLU A 86 2.56 -18.98 22.04
C GLU A 86 1.89 -19.58 20.80
N ASP A 87 0.90 -20.45 21.01
CA ASP A 87 0.21 -21.18 19.95
C ASP A 87 -0.62 -20.25 19.04
N HIS A 88 -1.30 -19.27 19.63
CA HIS A 88 -2.27 -18.45 18.89
C HIS A 88 -1.74 -17.09 18.47
N VAL A 89 -0.67 -16.58 19.07
CA VAL A 89 -0.06 -15.29 18.70
C VAL A 89 1.28 -15.52 18.02
N LEU A 90 2.29 -16.03 18.73
CA LEU A 90 3.66 -16.10 18.21
C LEU A 90 3.81 -17.06 17.03
N ALA A 91 3.28 -18.27 17.15
CA ALA A 91 3.35 -19.27 16.08
C ALA A 91 2.61 -18.81 14.82
N ARG A 92 1.49 -18.11 14.99
CA ARG A 92 0.71 -17.59 13.86
C ARG A 92 1.33 -16.37 13.20
N LEU A 93 1.95 -15.48 13.96
CA LEU A 93 2.70 -14.35 13.41
C LEU A 93 3.86 -14.84 12.54
N THR A 94 4.65 -15.77 13.06
CA THR A 94 5.82 -16.30 12.36
C THR A 94 5.48 -17.20 11.17
N ALA A 95 4.28 -17.80 11.16
CA ALA A 95 3.75 -18.57 10.03
C ALA A 95 3.12 -17.69 8.93
N ASP A 96 2.88 -16.40 9.17
CA ASP A 96 2.32 -15.50 8.17
C ASP A 96 3.33 -15.26 7.04
N ARG A 97 2.88 -15.39 5.78
CA ARG A 97 3.73 -15.17 4.59
C ARG A 97 4.37 -13.77 4.54
N ARG A 98 3.79 -12.79 5.23
CA ARG A 98 4.27 -11.40 5.29
C ARG A 98 5.38 -11.22 6.32
N TRP A 99 5.56 -12.18 7.23
CA TRP A 99 6.53 -12.11 8.33
C TRP A 99 7.95 -11.91 7.83
N THR A 100 8.39 -12.68 6.83
CA THR A 100 9.74 -12.55 6.25
C THR A 100 9.99 -11.16 5.69
N ARG A 101 9.03 -10.60 4.94
CA ARG A 101 9.12 -9.23 4.39
C ARG A 101 9.18 -8.19 5.49
N LEU A 102 8.46 -8.39 6.59
CA LEU A 102 8.48 -7.50 7.74
C LEU A 102 9.86 -7.50 8.43
N CYS A 103 10.48 -8.66 8.62
CA CYS A 103 11.84 -8.78 9.14
C CYS A 103 12.87 -8.12 8.22
N GLU A 104 12.76 -8.32 6.90
CA GLU A 104 13.61 -7.68 5.90
C GLU A 104 13.46 -6.15 5.95
N ALA A 105 12.22 -5.64 6.01
CA ALA A 105 11.93 -4.22 6.10
C ALA A 105 12.54 -3.59 7.38
N ILE A 106 12.45 -4.26 8.53
CA ILE A 106 13.08 -3.79 9.77
C ILE A 106 14.60 -3.80 9.65
N THR A 107 15.17 -4.86 9.06
CA THR A 107 16.63 -4.96 8.87
C THR A 107 17.15 -3.84 7.97
N ALA A 108 16.37 -3.45 6.95
CA ALA A 108 16.69 -2.35 6.05
C ALA A 108 16.54 -0.96 6.68
N LEU A 109 15.79 -0.84 7.79
CA LEU A 109 15.60 0.46 8.46
C LEU A 109 16.88 0.95 9.14
N PRO A 110 17.08 2.29 9.23
CA PRO A 110 18.08 2.87 10.11
C PRO A 110 17.90 2.39 11.55
N ARG A 111 18.99 1.97 12.20
CA ARG A 111 18.98 1.45 13.60
C ARG A 111 18.20 2.31 14.60
N PRO A 112 18.23 3.66 14.56
CA PRO A 112 17.43 4.48 15.48
C PRO A 112 15.91 4.26 15.38
N LEU A 113 15.41 3.74 14.24
CA LEU A 113 13.99 3.51 13.99
C LEU A 113 13.53 2.08 14.31
N HIS A 114 14.43 1.15 14.64
CA HIS A 114 14.08 -0.24 14.93
C HIS A 114 13.09 -0.37 16.08
N ALA A 115 13.36 0.30 17.21
CA ALA A 115 12.46 0.32 18.35
C ALA A 115 11.07 0.89 18.01
N THR A 116 11.04 1.98 17.24
CA THR A 116 9.79 2.59 16.77
C THR A 116 9.01 1.64 15.86
N ALA A 117 9.68 0.92 14.96
CA ALA A 117 9.04 -0.07 14.10
C ALA A 117 8.38 -1.19 14.90
N VAL A 118 9.08 -1.75 15.88
CA VAL A 118 8.52 -2.80 16.76
C VAL A 118 7.31 -2.28 17.55
N GLY A 119 7.43 -1.09 18.15
CA GLY A 119 6.33 -0.46 18.89
C GLY A 119 5.10 -0.20 18.01
N LEU A 120 5.33 0.24 16.76
CA LEU A 120 4.27 0.45 15.78
C LEU A 120 3.59 -0.88 15.40
N ILE A 121 4.35 -1.94 15.12
CA ILE A 121 3.80 -3.27 14.80
C ILE A 121 2.97 -3.81 15.96
N ALA A 122 3.46 -3.67 17.19
CA ALA A 122 2.70 -4.07 18.38
C ALA A 122 1.37 -3.30 18.48
N SER A 123 1.39 -1.99 18.25
CA SER A 123 0.19 -1.16 18.24
C SER A 123 -0.82 -1.60 17.16
N GLN A 124 -0.35 -1.83 15.93
CA GLN A 124 -1.17 -2.27 14.80
C GLN A 124 -1.78 -3.65 15.03
N LEU A 125 -0.99 -4.59 15.56
CA LEU A 125 -1.47 -5.91 15.93
C LEU A 125 -2.60 -5.81 16.96
N LEU A 126 -2.41 -5.03 18.03
CA LEU A 126 -3.45 -4.84 19.06
C LEU A 126 -4.71 -4.18 18.52
N GLN A 127 -4.57 -3.21 17.62
CA GLN A 127 -5.70 -2.58 16.93
C GLN A 127 -6.48 -3.60 16.11
N ARG A 128 -5.79 -4.43 15.32
CA ARG A 128 -6.41 -5.47 14.49
C ARG A 128 -7.09 -6.56 15.31
N LEU A 129 -6.55 -6.87 16.49
CA LEU A 129 -7.17 -7.78 17.44
C LEU A 129 -8.41 -7.18 18.14
N GLY A 130 -8.70 -5.90 17.92
CA GLY A 130 -9.82 -5.19 18.56
C GLY A 130 -9.62 -4.96 20.06
N LEU A 131 -8.36 -4.87 20.51
CA LEU A 131 -8.01 -4.85 21.94
C LEU A 131 -7.78 -3.42 22.44
N GLU A 132 -8.84 -2.72 22.78
CA GLU A 132 -8.79 -1.32 23.26
C GLU A 132 -8.40 -1.16 24.73
N HIS A 133 -8.56 -2.23 25.51
CA HIS A 133 -8.29 -2.25 26.95
C HIS A 133 -6.91 -2.84 27.24
N GLY A 134 -6.33 -2.46 28.37
CA GLY A 134 -5.04 -2.98 28.82
C GLY A 134 -4.48 -2.19 30.00
N VAL A 135 -3.23 -2.46 30.32
CA VAL A 135 -2.54 -1.81 31.43
C VAL A 135 -1.89 -0.52 30.94
N GLY A 136 -2.32 0.60 31.52
CA GLY A 136 -1.77 1.92 31.26
C GLY A 136 -0.52 2.19 32.06
N ILE A 137 0.60 2.47 31.39
CA ILE A 137 1.88 2.80 32.03
C ILE A 137 2.40 4.12 31.47
N SER A 138 2.91 4.99 32.35
CA SER A 138 3.55 6.24 31.91
C SER A 138 4.92 5.96 31.28
N THR A 139 5.26 6.70 30.22
CA THR A 139 6.60 6.62 29.60
C THR A 139 7.72 6.96 30.60
N GLY A 140 7.45 7.82 31.59
CA GLY A 140 8.38 8.09 32.69
C GLY A 140 8.71 6.86 33.54
N VAL A 141 7.76 5.94 33.75
CA VAL A 141 8.01 4.64 34.41
C VAL A 141 8.90 3.77 33.53
N VAL A 142 8.59 3.67 32.23
CA VAL A 142 9.38 2.86 31.28
C VAL A 142 10.84 3.34 31.23
N ARG A 143 11.07 4.66 31.25
CA ARG A 143 12.43 5.25 31.29
C ARG A 143 13.19 4.92 32.57
N ARG A 144 12.52 4.91 33.73
CA ARG A 144 13.16 4.48 34.99
C ARG A 144 13.46 2.98 34.97
N PHE A 145 12.54 2.19 34.45
CA PHE A 145 12.72 0.76 34.24
C PHE A 145 13.93 0.46 33.35
N ALA A 146 14.17 1.27 32.32
CA ALA A 146 15.35 1.19 31.44
C ALA A 146 16.70 1.41 32.15
N ALA A 147 16.71 2.11 33.29
CA ALA A 147 17.95 2.38 34.03
C ALA A 147 18.43 1.18 34.87
N ARG A 148 17.63 0.10 34.96
CA ARG A 148 17.94 -1.10 35.75
C ARG A 148 18.69 -2.13 34.91
N SER A 149 19.54 -2.93 35.55
CA SER A 149 20.22 -4.01 34.83
C SER A 149 19.24 -5.15 34.47
N PRO A 150 19.49 -5.90 33.37
CA PRO A 150 18.64 -7.03 32.98
C PRO A 150 18.44 -8.04 34.12
N GLU A 151 19.52 -8.38 34.83
CA GLU A 151 19.49 -9.33 35.95
C GLU A 151 18.59 -8.85 37.10
N GLN A 152 18.66 -7.57 37.45
CA GLN A 152 17.82 -6.97 38.49
C GLN A 152 16.34 -6.99 38.09
N VAL A 153 16.05 -6.71 36.81
CA VAL A 153 14.68 -6.70 36.28
C VAL A 153 14.10 -8.11 36.28
N LEU A 154 14.85 -9.11 35.78
CA LEU A 154 14.40 -10.50 35.72
C LEU A 154 14.26 -11.13 37.10
N SER A 155 15.19 -10.83 38.02
CA SER A 155 15.09 -11.29 39.41
C SER A 155 13.86 -10.72 40.10
N ALA A 156 13.63 -9.41 39.99
CA ALA A 156 12.44 -8.75 40.53
C ALA A 156 11.15 -9.29 39.88
N GLY A 157 11.17 -9.55 38.57
CA GLY A 157 10.02 -10.11 37.86
C GLY A 157 9.63 -11.50 38.33
N ARG A 158 10.61 -12.39 38.53
CA ARG A 158 10.37 -13.72 39.10
C ARG A 158 9.79 -13.66 40.51
N LEU A 159 10.22 -12.69 41.32
CA LEU A 159 9.65 -12.47 42.66
C LEU A 159 8.21 -11.93 42.57
N ALA A 160 7.97 -10.97 41.68
CA ALA A 160 6.67 -10.34 41.48
C ALA A 160 5.59 -11.33 40.99
N LEU A 161 5.98 -12.41 40.29
CA LEU A 161 5.04 -13.47 39.88
C LEU A 161 4.45 -14.28 41.04
N TYR A 162 4.99 -14.18 42.25
CA TYR A 162 4.37 -14.78 43.45
C TYR A 162 3.21 -13.94 44.00
N ASP A 163 3.05 -12.70 43.55
CA ASP A 163 1.86 -11.90 43.83
C ASP A 163 0.69 -12.40 42.98
N ALA A 164 -0.33 -12.95 43.64
CA ALA A 164 -1.48 -13.55 42.99
C ALA A 164 -2.31 -12.57 42.15
N GLU A 165 -2.40 -11.30 42.57
CA GLU A 165 -3.15 -10.27 41.85
C GLU A 165 -2.40 -9.87 40.57
N LEU A 166 -1.08 -9.66 40.67
CA LEU A 166 -0.25 -9.34 39.52
C LEU A 166 -0.23 -10.49 38.50
N ALA A 167 -0.07 -11.72 38.99
CA ALA A 167 -0.09 -12.92 38.15
C ALA A 167 -1.46 -13.08 37.45
N ALA A 168 -2.56 -12.83 38.15
CA ALA A 168 -3.90 -12.86 37.56
C ALA A 168 -4.07 -11.81 36.45
N GLN A 169 -3.56 -10.59 36.64
CA GLN A 169 -3.59 -9.53 35.64
C GLN A 169 -2.80 -9.90 34.37
N LEU A 170 -1.63 -10.53 34.51
CA LEU A 170 -0.83 -11.02 33.39
C LEU A 170 -1.51 -12.19 32.66
N VAL A 171 -2.12 -13.13 33.41
CA VAL A 171 -2.91 -14.23 32.86
C VAL A 171 -4.06 -13.69 32.03
N GLU A 172 -4.78 -12.69 32.53
CA GLU A 172 -5.87 -12.05 31.81
C GLU A 172 -5.39 -11.45 30.49
N GLY A 173 -4.33 -10.64 30.53
CA GLY A 173 -3.75 -10.01 29.34
C GLY A 173 -3.30 -11.00 28.27
N LEU A 174 -2.55 -12.04 28.65
CA LEU A 174 -2.09 -13.09 27.74
C LEU A 174 -3.25 -13.92 27.17
N THR A 175 -4.24 -14.24 28.01
CA THR A 175 -5.43 -14.98 27.59
C THR A 175 -6.27 -14.18 26.59
N LEU A 176 -6.41 -12.88 26.83
CA LEU A 176 -7.14 -11.96 25.97
C LEU A 176 -6.45 -11.83 24.60
N LEU A 177 -5.11 -11.72 24.57
CA LEU A 177 -4.33 -11.77 23.32
C LEU A 177 -4.56 -13.08 22.56
N ALA A 178 -4.41 -14.22 23.22
CA ALA A 178 -4.58 -15.54 22.60
C ALA A 178 -6.00 -15.74 22.04
N ARG A 179 -7.03 -15.37 22.81
CA ARG A 179 -8.45 -15.48 22.39
C ARG A 179 -8.77 -14.56 21.23
N ALA A 180 -8.29 -13.32 21.25
CA ALA A 180 -8.50 -12.38 20.15
C ALA A 180 -7.82 -12.89 18.88
N ALA A 181 -6.54 -13.27 18.99
CA ALA A 181 -5.78 -13.80 17.86
C ALA A 181 -6.50 -14.99 17.23
N ARG A 182 -6.93 -15.98 18.02
CA ARG A 182 -7.68 -17.16 17.52
C ARG A 182 -8.94 -16.81 16.70
N ARG A 183 -9.61 -15.68 16.98
CA ARG A 183 -10.80 -15.24 16.24
C ARG A 183 -10.46 -14.39 15.01
N THR A 184 -9.28 -13.79 14.99
CA THR A 184 -8.81 -12.98 13.87
C THR A 184 -8.23 -13.88 12.78
N ARG A 185 -8.70 -13.71 11.54
CA ARG A 185 -8.27 -14.52 10.39
C ARG A 185 -6.78 -14.31 10.07
N ASP A 186 -6.38 -13.06 9.87
CA ASP A 186 -5.01 -12.68 9.52
C ASP A 186 -4.47 -11.72 10.59
N LEU A 187 -3.30 -12.02 11.17
CA LEU A 187 -2.69 -11.18 12.21
C LEU A 187 -1.89 -10.01 11.63
N LEU A 188 -1.42 -10.15 10.40
CA LEU A 188 -0.71 -9.12 9.64
C LEU A 188 -1.42 -8.85 8.32
N SER A 189 -1.30 -7.63 7.81
CA SER A 189 -1.63 -7.25 6.44
C SER A 189 -0.41 -6.68 5.74
N ASP A 190 -0.59 -6.35 4.46
CA ASP A 190 0.42 -5.64 3.69
C ASP A 190 0.62 -4.20 4.20
N ALA A 191 -0.31 -3.68 5.01
CA ALA A 191 -0.18 -2.35 5.64
C ALA A 191 0.97 -2.30 6.65
N GLU A 192 1.16 -3.34 7.49
CA GLU A 192 2.25 -3.37 8.46
C GLU A 192 3.62 -3.40 7.78
N VAL A 193 3.77 -4.19 6.71
CA VAL A 193 5.00 -4.23 5.90
C VAL A 193 5.27 -2.85 5.28
N PHE A 194 4.26 -2.27 4.64
CA PHE A 194 4.36 -0.96 4.00
C PHE A 194 4.71 0.16 4.99
N LEU A 195 4.11 0.14 6.19
CA LEU A 195 4.39 1.12 7.24
C LEU A 195 5.86 1.09 7.67
N VAL A 196 6.43 -0.10 7.85
CA VAL A 196 7.83 -0.27 8.21
C VAL A 196 8.76 0.18 7.09
N GLU A 197 8.50 -0.24 5.85
CA GLU A 197 9.29 0.15 4.67
C GLU A 197 9.37 1.69 4.50
N ASN A 198 8.32 2.40 4.93
CA ASN A 198 8.22 3.86 4.78
C ASN A 198 8.38 4.64 6.10
N LEU A 199 8.75 3.97 7.21
CA LEU A 199 8.79 4.59 8.54
C LEU A 199 9.70 5.82 8.61
N ALA A 200 10.81 5.82 7.87
CA ALA A 200 11.73 6.96 7.82
C ALA A 200 11.11 8.24 7.22
N ALA A 201 10.15 8.09 6.30
CA ALA A 201 9.39 9.21 5.75
C ALA A 201 8.26 9.65 6.71
N LEU A 202 7.74 8.75 7.54
CA LEU A 202 6.60 8.96 8.42
C LEU A 202 7.02 9.41 9.83
N LYS A 203 7.53 10.64 9.92
CA LYS A 203 8.10 11.18 11.17
C LYS A 203 7.06 11.37 12.28
N THR A 204 5.82 11.71 11.94
CA THR A 204 4.77 12.06 12.90
C THR A 204 3.78 10.91 13.13
N LEU A 205 3.19 10.86 14.32
CA LEU A 205 2.11 9.93 14.64
C LEU A 205 0.92 10.13 13.69
N ALA A 206 0.55 11.38 13.40
CA ALA A 206 -0.53 11.73 12.48
C ALA A 206 -0.32 11.13 11.08
N ALA A 207 0.88 11.26 10.51
CA ALA A 207 1.20 10.69 9.20
C ALA A 207 1.11 9.16 9.20
N ARG A 208 1.57 8.50 10.26
CA ARG A 208 1.46 7.04 10.41
C ARG A 208 0.01 6.58 10.51
N VAL A 209 -0.81 7.27 11.29
CA VAL A 209 -2.25 6.98 11.43
C VAL A 209 -2.97 7.16 10.10
N ALA A 210 -2.76 8.31 9.42
CA ALA A 210 -3.37 8.60 8.13
C ALA A 210 -3.03 7.52 7.09
N LEU A 211 -1.75 7.15 6.98
CA LEU A 211 -1.32 6.12 6.06
C LEU A 211 -1.94 4.75 6.37
N THR A 212 -1.99 4.37 7.65
CA THR A 212 -2.58 3.10 8.09
C THR A 212 -4.06 3.03 7.69
N GLN A 213 -4.81 4.09 7.99
CA GLN A 213 -6.24 4.17 7.66
C GLN A 213 -6.47 4.09 6.16
N LEU A 214 -5.64 4.77 5.36
CA LEU A 214 -5.73 4.73 3.90
C LEU A 214 -5.40 3.36 3.32
N ALA A 215 -4.36 2.69 3.82
CA ALA A 215 -4.01 1.34 3.39
C ALA A 215 -5.10 0.33 3.75
N GLU A 216 -5.67 0.42 4.96
CA GLU A 216 -6.77 -0.44 5.42
C GLU A 216 -8.01 -0.23 4.53
N VAL A 217 -8.42 1.03 4.29
CA VAL A 217 -9.55 1.33 3.41
C VAL A 217 -9.32 0.86 1.98
N ALA A 218 -8.13 1.08 1.42
CA ALA A 218 -7.80 0.60 0.08
C ALA A 218 -7.92 -0.92 -0.03
N GLN A 219 -7.53 -1.66 1.02
CA GLN A 219 -7.73 -3.10 1.10
C GLN A 219 -9.22 -3.45 1.16
N LEU A 220 -9.98 -2.83 2.08
CA LEU A 220 -11.42 -3.11 2.25
C LEU A 220 -12.21 -2.85 0.95
N VAL A 221 -11.97 -1.73 0.28
CA VAL A 221 -12.57 -1.42 -1.02
C VAL A 221 -12.10 -2.44 -2.07
N GLY A 222 -10.80 -2.73 -2.12
CA GLY A 222 -10.22 -3.68 -3.07
C GLY A 222 -10.78 -5.11 -2.98
N GLU A 223 -11.19 -5.53 -1.78
CA GLU A 223 -11.82 -6.83 -1.52
C GLU A 223 -13.29 -6.89 -2.00
N GLN A 224 -14.00 -5.76 -2.03
CA GLN A 224 -15.36 -5.67 -2.59
C GLN A 224 -15.36 -5.61 -4.13
N LEU A 225 -14.26 -5.17 -4.74
CA LEU A 225 -14.09 -5.13 -6.19
C LEU A 225 -13.84 -6.54 -6.76
N PRO A 226 -14.29 -6.82 -8.00
CA PRO A 226 -14.10 -8.13 -8.61
C PRO A 226 -12.62 -8.54 -8.68
N ALA A 227 -12.35 -9.84 -8.73
CA ALA A 227 -10.97 -10.33 -8.86
C ALA A 227 -10.41 -10.10 -10.27
N ARG A 228 -11.26 -10.30 -11.29
CA ARG A 228 -10.95 -10.09 -12.70
C ARG A 228 -12.09 -9.32 -13.35
N LEU A 229 -11.73 -8.50 -14.33
CA LEU A 229 -12.74 -7.93 -15.21
C LEU A 229 -13.39 -9.07 -16.03
N ARG A 230 -14.71 -9.01 -16.23
CA ARG A 230 -15.35 -9.88 -17.23
C ARG A 230 -14.81 -9.44 -18.59
N GLY A 231 -14.12 -10.34 -19.29
CA GLY A 231 -13.45 -10.03 -20.55
C GLY A 231 -14.45 -9.51 -21.58
N GLN A 232 -14.49 -8.19 -21.76
CA GLN A 232 -14.99 -7.59 -22.98
C GLN A 232 -13.80 -7.47 -23.91
N VAL A 233 -13.93 -8.04 -25.10
CA VAL A 233 -13.00 -7.82 -26.21
C VAL A 233 -13.15 -6.36 -26.60
N PHE A 234 -12.21 -5.52 -26.18
CA PHE A 234 -12.19 -4.11 -26.50
C PHE A 234 -11.85 -3.95 -28.00
N GLU A 235 -12.82 -3.60 -28.83
CA GLU A 235 -12.69 -3.42 -30.29
C GLU A 235 -12.16 -2.04 -30.72
N ASP A 236 -11.63 -1.21 -29.82
CA ASP A 236 -11.08 0.09 -30.21
C ASP A 236 -9.66 -0.06 -30.79
N GLY A 237 -9.60 0.08 -32.12
CA GLY A 237 -8.47 0.18 -33.04
C GLY A 237 -7.06 0.01 -32.47
N ASP A 238 -6.37 -1.03 -32.95
CA ASP A 238 -4.91 -1.13 -32.93
C ASP A 238 -4.34 0.10 -33.63
N ALA A 239 -3.94 1.12 -32.86
CA ALA A 239 -3.14 2.20 -33.40
C ALA A 239 -1.69 1.71 -33.41
N PRO A 240 -1.07 1.45 -34.56
CA PRO A 240 0.36 1.17 -34.62
C PRO A 240 1.09 2.39 -34.05
N THR A 241 1.81 2.19 -32.94
CA THR A 241 2.75 3.18 -32.43
C THR A 241 3.89 3.31 -33.42
N ALA A 242 3.90 4.37 -34.22
CA ALA A 242 5.14 4.92 -34.72
C ALA A 242 5.96 5.36 -33.50
N LEU A 243 7.08 4.70 -33.26
CA LEU A 243 8.08 5.11 -32.27
C LEU A 243 8.65 6.47 -32.69
N GLU A 244 8.07 7.56 -32.19
CA GLU A 244 8.79 8.84 -32.09
C GLU A 244 9.68 8.78 -30.84
N GLU A 245 10.80 8.06 -30.95
CA GLU A 245 11.99 8.35 -30.16
C GLU A 245 13.11 8.72 -31.14
N ASP A 246 13.27 10.03 -31.32
CA ASP A 246 14.42 10.67 -31.96
C ASP A 246 15.68 10.38 -31.11
N SER A 247 16.25 9.18 -31.27
CA SER A 247 17.62 8.90 -30.88
C SER A 247 18.27 7.85 -31.79
N ALA A 248 18.85 8.38 -32.87
CA ALA A 248 20.06 7.88 -33.51
C ALA A 248 20.15 6.40 -33.88
N TYR A 249 19.18 5.88 -34.65
CA TYR A 249 19.43 4.79 -35.61
C TYR A 249 18.52 5.00 -36.84
N PRO A 250 19.00 4.79 -38.08
CA PRO A 250 18.15 4.96 -39.25
C PRO A 250 17.03 3.90 -39.23
N VAL A 251 15.79 4.36 -39.10
CA VAL A 251 14.58 3.56 -39.29
C VAL A 251 14.44 3.30 -40.79
N GLY A 252 15.15 2.28 -41.29
CA GLY A 252 15.07 1.83 -42.66
C GLY A 252 13.85 0.94 -42.85
N GLY A 253 12.78 1.47 -43.43
CA GLY A 253 11.72 0.64 -44.00
C GLY A 253 12.24 -0.14 -45.22
N PHE A 254 11.50 -1.15 -45.68
CA PHE A 254 11.82 -1.94 -46.89
C PHE A 254 12.15 -1.07 -48.13
N SER A 255 11.64 0.16 -48.19
CA SER A 255 11.94 1.15 -49.23
C SER A 255 13.38 1.71 -49.21
N SER A 256 14.10 1.55 -48.10
CA SER A 256 15.45 2.10 -47.89
C SER A 256 16.57 1.06 -48.12
N ILE A 257 16.23 -0.23 -48.19
CA ILE A 257 17.17 -1.35 -48.37
C ILE A 257 16.92 -2.08 -49.70
N SER A 258 15.82 -1.79 -50.41
CA SER A 258 15.66 -2.20 -51.81
C SER A 258 16.61 -1.40 -52.71
N THR A 259 17.73 -2.01 -53.13
CA THR A 259 18.52 -1.57 -54.29
C THR A 259 17.85 -1.90 -55.63
N SER A 260 16.64 -2.47 -55.63
CA SER A 260 15.84 -2.57 -56.84
C SER A 260 15.01 -1.31 -57.02
N GLY A 261 15.55 -0.35 -57.78
CA GLY A 261 14.71 0.52 -58.59
C GLY A 261 13.96 -0.30 -59.65
N SER A 262 13.04 0.33 -60.41
CA SER A 262 12.47 -0.31 -61.61
C SER A 262 13.60 -0.88 -62.47
N MET A 263 13.43 -2.06 -63.08
CA MET A 263 14.40 -2.76 -63.95
C MET A 263 15.03 -1.85 -65.02
N GLU A 264 14.35 -0.75 -65.32
CA GLU A 264 14.73 0.32 -66.23
C GLU A 264 15.99 1.09 -65.81
N ASN A 265 16.38 1.02 -64.53
CA ASN A 265 17.51 1.78 -63.96
C ASN A 265 18.78 0.95 -63.71
N LEU A 266 18.83 -0.32 -64.13
CA LEU A 266 20.03 -1.16 -64.01
C LEU A 266 21.07 -0.78 -65.07
N VAL A 267 22.31 -0.54 -64.64
CA VAL A 267 23.44 -0.26 -65.55
C VAL A 267 23.93 -1.59 -66.12
N THR A 268 24.30 -1.64 -67.41
CA THR A 268 24.67 -2.87 -68.15
C THR A 268 25.77 -3.71 -67.46
N SER A 269 26.60 -3.09 -66.61
CA SER A 269 27.63 -3.76 -65.81
C SER A 269 27.09 -4.57 -64.62
N GLU A 270 25.90 -4.25 -64.11
CA GLU A 270 25.25 -4.96 -62.99
C GLU A 270 24.47 -6.19 -63.46
N LEU A 271 23.98 -6.17 -64.70
CA LEU A 271 23.37 -7.32 -65.39
C LEU A 271 24.34 -8.50 -65.60
N ILE A 272 25.65 -8.28 -65.47
CA ILE A 272 26.67 -9.31 -65.61
C ILE A 272 26.78 -10.17 -64.33
N TYR A 273 26.38 -9.63 -63.17
CA TYR A 273 26.38 -10.34 -61.89
C TYR A 273 25.02 -10.94 -61.52
N MET A 274 24.01 -10.78 -62.37
CA MET A 274 22.79 -11.58 -62.24
C MET A 274 23.13 -13.01 -62.66
N GLU A 275 23.37 -13.86 -61.67
CA GLU A 275 23.53 -15.29 -61.89
C GLU A 275 22.34 -15.80 -62.72
N ARG A 276 22.69 -16.40 -63.87
CA ARG A 276 21.73 -16.96 -64.80
C ARG A 276 21.10 -18.19 -64.14
N GLY A 277 19.77 -18.15 -64.08
CA GLY A 277 18.97 -19.09 -63.32
C GLY A 277 19.31 -20.56 -63.53
N ASP A 278 19.41 -21.27 -62.41
CA ASP A 278 18.88 -22.63 -62.19
C ASP A 278 19.22 -23.19 -60.79
N GLU A 279 19.85 -22.42 -59.90
CA GLU A 279 19.96 -22.82 -58.50
C GLU A 279 18.65 -22.53 -57.76
N ARG A 280 17.90 -23.60 -57.49
CA ARG A 280 16.79 -23.54 -56.54
C ARG A 280 17.37 -23.15 -55.18
N PRO A 281 16.73 -22.22 -54.45
CA PRO A 281 17.21 -21.82 -53.12
C PRO A 281 17.44 -23.08 -52.28
N ASP A 282 18.65 -23.20 -51.74
CA ASP A 282 18.98 -24.37 -50.97
C ASP A 282 18.31 -24.30 -49.58
N LEU A 283 18.36 -25.38 -48.81
CA LEU A 283 17.73 -25.42 -47.49
C LEU A 283 18.37 -24.39 -46.52
N PHE A 284 19.61 -24.00 -46.78
CA PHE A 284 20.36 -23.03 -45.99
C PHE A 284 19.88 -21.60 -46.30
N ASP A 285 19.64 -21.27 -47.57
CA ASP A 285 19.06 -19.99 -47.99
C ASP A 285 17.66 -19.81 -47.40
N VAL A 286 16.83 -20.86 -47.47
CA VAL A 286 15.48 -20.82 -46.89
C VAL A 286 15.54 -20.65 -45.38
N ARG A 287 16.43 -21.36 -44.68
CA ARG A 287 16.59 -21.22 -43.22
C ARG A 287 17.21 -19.90 -42.80
N PHE A 288 18.12 -19.35 -43.59
CA PHE A 288 18.72 -18.05 -43.34
C PHE A 288 17.67 -16.96 -43.49
N VAL A 289 16.90 -16.97 -44.59
CA VAL A 289 15.80 -16.01 -44.81
C VAL A 289 14.68 -16.18 -43.77
N GLU A 290 14.33 -17.40 -43.37
CA GLU A 290 13.37 -17.67 -42.29
C GLU A 290 13.90 -17.18 -40.93
N GLY A 291 15.19 -17.38 -40.64
CA GLY A 291 15.85 -16.91 -39.42
C GLY A 291 15.93 -15.39 -39.35
N GLU A 292 16.25 -14.73 -40.46
CA GLU A 292 16.25 -13.27 -40.59
C GLU A 292 14.81 -12.73 -40.51
N LEU A 293 13.82 -13.38 -41.15
CA LEU A 293 12.40 -13.04 -40.99
C LEU A 293 11.94 -13.17 -39.55
N LEU A 294 12.38 -14.20 -38.82
CA LEU A 294 12.09 -14.37 -37.39
C LEU A 294 12.81 -13.32 -36.54
N TYR A 295 14.02 -12.90 -36.92
CA TYR A 295 14.76 -11.84 -36.27
C TYR A 295 14.06 -10.48 -36.43
N TYR A 296 13.68 -10.13 -37.67
CA TYR A 296 12.97 -8.89 -37.97
C TYR A 296 11.51 -8.90 -37.51
N SER A 297 10.79 -10.03 -37.55
CA SER A 297 9.42 -10.11 -37.00
C SER A 297 9.38 -10.10 -35.47
N ARG A 298 10.47 -10.52 -34.81
CA ARG A 298 10.66 -10.35 -33.37
C ARG A 298 10.89 -8.88 -33.02
N ASP A 299 11.62 -8.13 -33.84
CA ASP A 299 11.84 -6.70 -33.63
C ASP A 299 10.68 -5.81 -34.13
N GLU A 300 9.92 -6.28 -35.13
CA GLU A 300 8.61 -5.75 -35.57
C GLU A 300 7.45 -6.22 -34.67
N SER A 301 7.73 -6.89 -33.55
CA SER A 301 6.76 -6.94 -32.46
C SER A 301 6.66 -5.53 -31.86
N VAL A 302 6.09 -4.62 -32.66
CA VAL A 302 5.44 -3.40 -32.23
C VAL A 302 4.44 -3.89 -31.20
N SER A 303 4.86 -3.85 -29.94
CA SER A 303 3.95 -4.06 -28.84
C SER A 303 2.88 -3.00 -29.05
N VAL A 304 1.70 -3.39 -29.52
CA VAL A 304 0.53 -2.52 -29.61
C VAL A 304 0.11 -2.28 -28.17
N ARG A 305 0.86 -1.43 -27.47
CA ARG A 305 0.55 -1.03 -26.10
C ARG A 305 -0.43 0.10 -26.22
N ARG A 306 -1.70 -0.22 -26.05
CA ARG A 306 -2.73 0.79 -25.81
C ARG A 306 -2.24 1.69 -24.67
N LYS A 307 -2.04 2.97 -24.98
CA LYS A 307 -1.62 3.98 -24.00
C LYS A 307 -2.86 4.67 -23.47
N ARG A 308 -3.20 4.42 -22.20
CA ARG A 308 -4.35 5.04 -21.53
C ARG A 308 -3.85 5.98 -20.45
N THR A 309 -4.39 7.19 -20.43
CA THR A 309 -4.13 8.15 -19.35
C THR A 309 -5.41 8.35 -18.55
N LEU A 310 -5.36 8.10 -17.24
CA LEU A 310 -6.43 8.43 -16.30
C LEU A 310 -5.95 9.56 -15.37
N SER A 311 -6.52 10.75 -15.54
CA SER A 311 -6.21 11.91 -14.70
C SER A 311 -7.31 12.10 -13.65
N MET A 312 -6.90 12.06 -12.39
CA MET A 312 -7.74 12.23 -11.21
C MET A 312 -7.41 13.59 -10.58
N VAL A 313 -8.35 14.52 -10.69
CA VAL A 313 -8.20 15.91 -10.23
C VAL A 313 -8.87 16.07 -8.87
N PHE A 314 -8.10 16.49 -7.87
CA PHE A 314 -8.56 16.73 -6.51
C PHE A 314 -8.73 18.23 -6.27
N ASP A 315 -9.98 18.69 -6.21
CA ASP A 315 -10.31 20.10 -6.02
C ASP A 315 -10.03 20.58 -4.58
N ALA A 316 -9.68 21.86 -4.44
CA ALA A 316 -9.41 22.53 -3.15
C ALA A 316 -10.57 22.40 -2.14
N SER A 317 -11.82 22.30 -2.62
CA SER A 317 -13.01 22.14 -1.76
C SER A 317 -13.03 20.83 -0.98
N LEU A 318 -12.22 19.83 -1.35
CA LEU A 318 -12.10 18.55 -0.65
C LEU A 318 -11.54 18.69 0.77
N SER A 319 -10.92 19.82 1.13
CA SER A 319 -10.61 20.15 2.54
C SER A 319 -11.82 20.02 3.48
N GLN A 320 -13.03 20.24 2.95
CA GLN A 320 -14.30 20.07 3.69
C GLN A 320 -14.65 18.59 3.97
N TRP A 321 -13.92 17.63 3.38
CA TRP A 321 -14.11 16.19 3.57
C TRP A 321 -13.18 15.60 4.64
N ALA A 322 -12.37 16.43 5.31
CA ALA A 322 -11.61 16.08 6.52
C ALA A 322 -12.55 15.95 7.75
N VAL A 323 -13.67 15.26 7.58
CA VAL A 323 -14.72 15.05 8.59
C VAL A 323 -15.09 13.57 8.63
N MET A 324 -15.31 13.07 9.84
CA MET A 324 -15.84 11.74 10.10
C MET A 324 -17.36 11.83 10.25
N ASP A 325 -18.10 11.10 9.42
CA ASP A 325 -19.56 11.05 9.49
C ASP A 325 -20.04 10.25 10.71
N ALA A 326 -21.26 10.55 11.16
CA ALA A 326 -21.85 9.85 12.30
C ALA A 326 -21.99 8.35 12.00
N GLY A 327 -21.44 7.50 12.88
CA GLY A 327 -21.46 6.05 12.73
C GLY A 327 -20.38 5.47 11.81
N GLU A 328 -19.58 6.31 11.16
CA GLU A 328 -18.50 5.86 10.28
C GLU A 328 -17.16 5.74 11.02
N ARG A 329 -16.32 4.80 10.56
CA ARG A 329 -15.01 4.51 11.15
C ARG A 329 -13.90 5.45 10.66
N TYR A 330 -14.05 6.02 9.46
CA TYR A 330 -13.02 6.84 8.82
C TYR A 330 -13.60 8.13 8.26
N GLN A 331 -12.73 9.14 8.07
CA GLN A 331 -13.07 10.39 7.41
C GLN A 331 -13.37 10.18 5.92
N ARG A 332 -14.16 11.06 5.32
CA ARG A 332 -14.50 10.99 3.89
C ARG A 332 -13.28 11.05 2.97
N LEU A 333 -12.26 11.85 3.31
CA LEU A 333 -11.00 11.88 2.57
C LEU A 333 -10.26 10.54 2.59
N VAL A 334 -10.28 9.83 3.72
CA VAL A 334 -9.66 8.50 3.82
C VAL A 334 -10.39 7.51 2.91
N TRP A 335 -11.72 7.56 2.89
CA TRP A 335 -12.52 6.76 1.96
C TRP A 335 -12.21 7.07 0.49
N LEU A 336 -12.13 8.35 0.13
CA LEU A 336 -11.76 8.79 -1.22
C LEU A 336 -10.39 8.26 -1.65
N PHE A 337 -9.35 8.54 -0.88
CA PHE A 337 -7.98 8.21 -1.28
C PHE A 337 -7.68 6.72 -1.17
N GLY A 338 -8.32 6.01 -0.24
CA GLY A 338 -8.30 4.55 -0.23
C GLY A 338 -8.96 3.96 -1.49
N SER A 339 -10.09 4.53 -1.93
CA SER A 339 -10.76 4.15 -3.19
C SER A 339 -9.90 4.40 -4.42
N VAL A 340 -9.26 5.57 -4.51
CA VAL A 340 -8.29 5.90 -5.57
C VAL A 340 -7.11 4.91 -5.57
N THR A 341 -6.58 4.58 -4.39
CA THR A 341 -5.48 3.62 -4.28
C THR A 341 -5.91 2.23 -4.74
N ALA A 342 -7.11 1.78 -4.37
CA ALA A 342 -7.68 0.51 -4.83
C ALA A 342 -7.91 0.51 -6.35
N LEU A 343 -8.42 1.61 -6.89
CA LEU A 343 -8.65 1.82 -8.33
C LEU A 343 -7.35 1.66 -9.14
N VAL A 344 -6.29 2.38 -8.75
CA VAL A 344 -4.98 2.31 -9.42
C VAL A 344 -4.42 0.89 -9.36
N ARG A 345 -4.46 0.25 -8.19
CA ARG A 345 -3.96 -1.14 -8.02
C ARG A 345 -4.73 -2.13 -8.91
N LYS A 346 -6.06 -2.02 -8.97
CA LYS A 346 -6.90 -2.93 -9.78
C LYS A 346 -6.70 -2.71 -11.27
N LEU A 347 -6.68 -1.46 -11.74
CA LEU A 347 -6.44 -1.16 -13.16
C LEU A 347 -5.07 -1.64 -13.61
N SER A 348 -4.02 -1.37 -12.83
CA SER A 348 -2.67 -1.86 -13.13
C SER A 348 -2.56 -3.38 -13.14
N ALA A 349 -3.32 -4.07 -12.29
CA ALA A 349 -3.35 -5.53 -12.25
C ALA A 349 -4.20 -6.16 -13.38
N TRP A 350 -5.25 -5.48 -13.84
CA TRP A 350 -6.13 -5.98 -14.90
C TRP A 350 -5.64 -5.67 -16.31
N LEU A 351 -4.93 -4.55 -16.47
CA LEU A 351 -4.40 -4.08 -17.75
C LEU A 351 -2.87 -4.11 -17.73
N ASP A 352 -2.31 -5.21 -17.23
CA ASP A 352 -0.87 -5.42 -17.09
C ASP A 352 -0.12 -5.43 -18.45
N THR A 353 -0.83 -5.72 -19.53
CA THR A 353 -0.33 -5.66 -20.91
C THR A 353 -0.42 -4.28 -21.56
N GLU A 354 -1.13 -3.32 -20.96
CA GLU A 354 -1.33 -1.97 -21.52
C GLU A 354 -0.37 -0.94 -20.90
N ALA A 355 -0.10 0.15 -21.64
CA ALA A 355 0.66 1.28 -21.11
C ALA A 355 -0.27 2.22 -20.35
N LEU A 356 -0.50 1.92 -19.06
CA LEU A 356 -1.29 2.77 -18.17
C LEU A 356 -0.47 3.91 -17.58
N ARG A 357 -1.04 5.12 -17.64
CA ARG A 357 -0.56 6.30 -16.92
C ARG A 357 -1.68 6.88 -16.06
N PHE A 358 -1.36 7.21 -14.83
CA PHE A 358 -2.25 7.86 -13.87
C PHE A 358 -1.67 9.22 -13.52
N GLU A 359 -2.47 10.27 -13.59
CA GLU A 359 -2.07 11.60 -13.13
C GLU A 359 -2.94 11.99 -11.94
N LEU A 360 -2.32 12.14 -10.76
CA LEU A 360 -2.97 12.62 -9.55
C LEU A 360 -2.73 14.13 -9.45
N ILE A 361 -3.73 14.94 -9.78
CA ILE A 361 -3.57 16.39 -9.90
C ILE A 361 -4.23 17.08 -8.71
N PHE A 362 -3.43 17.70 -7.84
CA PHE A 362 -3.92 18.46 -6.68
C PHE A 362 -4.09 19.93 -7.03
N VAL A 363 -5.28 20.48 -6.80
CA VAL A 363 -5.54 21.91 -6.99
C VAL A 363 -4.99 22.68 -5.79
N VAL A 364 -4.18 23.70 -6.09
CA VAL A 364 -3.49 24.54 -5.09
C VAL A 364 -4.14 25.92 -5.05
N GLU A 365 -4.44 26.42 -3.86
CA GLU A 365 -4.95 27.78 -3.67
C GLU A 365 -3.89 28.60 -2.92
N ARG A 366 -3.36 29.67 -3.54
CA ARG A 366 -2.32 30.57 -2.96
C ARG A 366 -0.97 29.88 -2.64
N ASP A 367 -0.45 29.10 -3.57
CA ASP A 367 0.88 28.42 -3.52
C ASP A 367 1.10 27.39 -2.39
N GLU A 368 0.14 27.18 -1.49
CA GLU A 368 0.16 26.10 -0.51
C GLU A 368 -0.93 25.05 -0.82
N PRO A 369 -0.58 23.76 -0.96
CA PRO A 369 -1.59 22.74 -1.23
C PRO A 369 -2.46 22.56 0.03
N LEU A 370 -3.76 22.82 -0.09
CA LEU A 370 -4.73 22.57 1.00
C LEU A 370 -4.77 21.09 1.44
N LEU A 371 -4.32 20.18 0.58
CA LEU A 371 -4.22 18.73 0.79
C LEU A 371 -2.76 18.24 0.76
N HIS A 372 -1.81 19.05 1.27
CA HIS A 372 -0.38 18.71 1.18
C HIS A 372 -0.01 17.41 1.91
N GLU A 373 -0.63 17.15 3.05
CA GLU A 373 -0.39 15.91 3.81
C GLU A 373 -0.89 14.70 3.01
N GLU A 374 -2.07 14.79 2.39
CA GLU A 374 -2.66 13.71 1.61
C GLU A 374 -1.95 13.49 0.28
N GLU A 375 -1.44 14.55 -0.36
CA GLU A 375 -0.53 14.47 -1.51
C GLU A 375 0.71 13.64 -1.14
N GLY A 376 1.34 13.94 0.00
CA GLY A 376 2.50 13.22 0.50
C GLY A 376 2.20 11.75 0.78
N VAL A 377 1.07 11.46 1.44
CA VAL A 377 0.68 10.10 1.80
C VAL A 377 0.31 9.26 0.57
N LEU A 378 -0.46 9.81 -0.38
CA LEU A 378 -0.74 9.13 -1.66
C LEU A 378 0.52 8.89 -2.47
N GLY A 379 1.42 9.88 -2.50
CA GLY A 379 2.72 9.78 -3.16
C GLY A 379 3.58 8.65 -2.60
N LEU A 380 3.45 8.33 -1.30
CA LEU A 380 4.06 7.17 -0.67
C LEU A 380 3.31 5.87 -1.02
N LEU A 381 1.98 5.82 -0.86
CA LEU A 381 1.17 4.62 -1.13
C LEU A 381 1.31 4.07 -2.55
N LEU A 382 1.56 4.98 -3.50
CA LEU A 382 1.71 4.66 -4.92
C LEU A 382 3.17 4.77 -5.39
N ARG A 383 4.13 4.80 -4.46
CA ARG A 383 5.56 4.96 -4.77
C ARG A 383 6.07 3.95 -5.79
N GLU A 384 5.73 2.68 -5.65
CA GLU A 384 6.13 1.63 -6.60
C GLU A 384 5.63 1.94 -8.03
N TYR A 385 4.41 2.45 -8.16
CA TYR A 385 3.83 2.86 -9.44
C TYR A 385 4.49 4.14 -9.99
N ARG A 386 4.91 5.05 -9.10
CA ARG A 386 5.68 6.25 -9.49
C ARG A 386 7.08 5.89 -9.99
N GLU A 387 7.76 4.98 -9.29
CA GLU A 387 9.10 4.50 -9.69
C GLU A 387 9.05 3.74 -11.02
N ARG A 388 7.92 3.09 -11.35
CA ARG A 388 7.64 2.50 -12.67
C ARG A 388 7.22 3.50 -13.74
N GLY A 389 7.06 4.79 -13.41
CA GLY A 389 6.57 5.82 -14.33
C GLY A 389 5.08 5.69 -14.70
N GLN A 390 4.32 4.89 -13.93
CA GLN A 390 2.88 4.70 -14.16
C GLN A 390 2.03 5.76 -13.45
N VAL A 391 2.51 6.34 -12.34
CA VAL A 391 1.77 7.37 -11.59
C VAL A 391 2.59 8.65 -11.52
N ASP A 392 1.97 9.78 -11.85
CA ASP A 392 2.49 11.12 -11.59
C ASP A 392 1.64 11.82 -10.54
N VAL A 393 2.29 12.60 -9.69
CA VAL A 393 1.62 13.52 -8.76
C VAL A 393 1.94 14.94 -9.23
N LEU A 394 0.91 15.66 -9.64
CA LEU A 394 0.99 16.97 -10.28
C LEU A 394 0.19 18.00 -9.47
N ARG A 395 0.43 19.27 -9.76
CA ARG A 395 -0.29 20.40 -9.17
C ARG A 395 -0.87 21.28 -10.26
N ALA A 396 -2.02 21.89 -9.96
CA ALA A 396 -2.67 22.83 -10.87
C ALA A 396 -3.31 24.00 -10.10
N GLU A 397 -3.46 25.14 -10.75
CA GLU A 397 -4.08 26.33 -10.16
C GLU A 397 -5.60 26.21 -10.00
N SER A 398 -6.25 25.40 -10.84
CA SER A 398 -7.69 25.14 -10.77
C SER A 398 -8.04 23.79 -11.39
N ALA A 399 -9.20 23.24 -11.02
CA ALA A 399 -9.70 22.00 -11.62
C ALA A 399 -9.95 22.16 -13.13
N ALA A 400 -10.51 23.29 -13.57
CA ALA A 400 -10.72 23.57 -14.99
C ALA A 400 -9.41 23.61 -15.77
N ARG A 401 -8.37 24.25 -15.22
CA ARG A 401 -7.04 24.28 -15.83
C ARG A 401 -6.43 22.88 -15.90
N ALA A 402 -6.55 22.08 -14.85
CA ALA A 402 -6.07 20.70 -14.82
C ALA A 402 -6.73 19.84 -15.91
N VAL A 403 -8.05 19.95 -16.09
CA VAL A 403 -8.79 19.23 -17.15
C VAL A 403 -8.30 19.68 -18.53
N HIS A 404 -8.23 21.00 -18.76
CA HIS A 404 -7.77 21.56 -20.02
C HIS A 404 -6.35 21.11 -20.38
N ASP A 405 -5.39 21.27 -19.46
CA ASP A 405 -3.98 20.91 -19.69
C ASP A 405 -3.80 19.40 -19.89
N THR A 406 -4.63 18.58 -19.25
CA THR A 406 -4.64 17.13 -19.48
C THR A 406 -5.14 16.80 -20.88
N ARG A 407 -6.26 17.37 -21.31
CA ARG A 407 -6.81 17.16 -22.65
C ARG A 407 -5.88 17.70 -23.73
N ALA A 408 -5.21 18.82 -23.51
CA ALA A 408 -4.22 19.36 -24.42
C ALA A 408 -3.00 18.43 -24.58
N ARG A 409 -2.52 17.83 -23.49
CA ARG A 409 -1.35 16.92 -23.52
C ARG A 409 -1.66 15.55 -24.13
N HIS A 410 -2.84 14.99 -23.85
CA HIS A 410 -3.14 13.58 -24.15
C HIS A 410 -4.29 13.38 -25.16
N GLY A 411 -4.94 14.47 -25.58
CA GLY A 411 -6.08 14.44 -26.50
C GLY A 411 -7.28 13.65 -25.96
N GLY A 412 -8.02 13.01 -26.86
CA GLY A 412 -9.19 12.19 -26.51
C GLY A 412 -8.88 10.86 -25.79
N ARG A 413 -7.59 10.53 -25.60
CA ARG A 413 -7.16 9.30 -24.92
C ARG A 413 -7.07 9.45 -23.39
N ALA A 414 -7.10 10.69 -22.89
CA ALA A 414 -7.17 10.93 -21.46
C ALA A 414 -8.62 10.91 -20.98
N ARG A 415 -8.85 10.16 -19.90
CA ARG A 415 -10.06 10.23 -19.11
C ARG A 415 -9.80 11.10 -17.90
N VAL A 416 -10.66 12.09 -17.67
CA VAL A 416 -10.49 13.03 -16.57
C VAL A 416 -11.64 12.89 -15.58
N VAL A 417 -11.31 12.52 -14.35
CA VAL A 417 -12.24 12.42 -13.22
C VAL A 417 -11.92 13.53 -12.24
N VAL A 418 -12.92 14.34 -11.89
CA VAL A 418 -12.78 15.41 -10.89
C VAL A 418 -13.45 14.98 -9.60
N PHE A 419 -12.77 15.15 -8.47
CA PHE A 419 -13.30 14.94 -7.13
C PHE A 419 -13.46 16.30 -6.45
N ALA A 420 -14.68 16.63 -6.00
CA ALA A 420 -14.94 17.92 -5.37
C ALA A 420 -16.10 17.87 -4.37
N ALA A 421 -16.02 18.69 -3.33
CA ALA A 421 -17.12 18.85 -2.37
C ALA A 421 -18.26 19.71 -2.95
N ARG A 422 -17.95 20.59 -3.90
CA ARG A 422 -18.89 21.45 -4.64
C ARG A 422 -18.49 21.48 -6.10
N PHE A 423 -19.41 21.79 -7.00
CA PHE A 423 -19.10 21.90 -8.43
C PHE A 423 -18.02 22.97 -8.66
N PRO A 424 -16.81 22.62 -9.13
CA PRO A 424 -15.76 23.60 -9.37
C PRO A 424 -16.14 24.57 -10.51
N PRO A 425 -15.86 25.87 -10.39
CA PRO A 425 -16.15 26.83 -11.44
C PRO A 425 -15.33 26.54 -12.71
N GLY A 426 -15.93 26.78 -13.88
CA GLY A 426 -15.23 26.68 -15.17
C GLY A 426 -15.11 25.27 -15.76
N LEU A 427 -15.78 24.27 -15.18
CA LEU A 427 -15.86 22.90 -15.74
C LEU A 427 -16.96 22.77 -16.81
N GLU A 428 -16.93 23.63 -17.82
CA GLU A 428 -17.88 23.66 -18.93
C GLU A 428 -17.13 23.60 -20.27
N GLY A 429 -17.85 23.21 -21.34
CA GLY A 429 -17.29 23.15 -22.69
C GLY A 429 -16.08 22.21 -22.79
N GLU A 430 -14.96 22.72 -23.29
CA GLU A 430 -13.72 21.96 -23.48
C GLU A 430 -13.06 21.51 -22.16
N SER A 431 -13.41 22.15 -21.04
CA SER A 431 -12.93 21.82 -19.69
C SER A 431 -13.88 20.90 -18.92
N ALA A 432 -14.89 20.33 -19.57
CA ALA A 432 -15.80 19.38 -18.93
C ALA A 432 -15.06 18.05 -18.63
N PRO A 433 -15.12 17.54 -17.38
CA PRO A 433 -14.56 16.23 -17.07
C PRO A 433 -15.42 15.10 -17.62
N ASP A 434 -14.85 13.91 -17.74
CA ASP A 434 -15.61 12.70 -18.09
C ASP A 434 -16.54 12.27 -16.95
N ALA A 435 -16.09 12.47 -15.71
CA ALA A 435 -16.87 12.25 -14.49
C ALA A 435 -16.56 13.28 -13.40
N LEU A 436 -17.58 13.63 -12.62
CA LEU A 436 -17.46 14.40 -11.40
C LEU A 436 -17.93 13.56 -10.21
N VAL A 437 -17.07 13.38 -9.20
CA VAL A 437 -17.40 12.67 -7.97
C VAL A 437 -17.63 13.68 -6.86
N THR A 438 -18.81 13.62 -6.26
CA THR A 438 -19.23 14.47 -5.12
C THR A 438 -19.70 13.58 -3.98
N ALA A 439 -19.67 14.05 -2.74
CA ALA A 439 -20.20 13.31 -1.59
C ALA A 439 -21.06 14.23 -0.73
N SER A 440 -22.21 13.70 -0.30
CA SER A 440 -23.07 14.31 0.72
C SER A 440 -23.20 13.30 1.85
N GLY A 441 -22.51 13.55 2.98
CA GLY A 441 -22.34 12.52 4.00
C GLY A 441 -21.37 11.42 3.54
N ALA A 442 -21.61 10.21 4.04
CA ALA A 442 -20.86 9.00 3.73
C ALA A 442 -21.11 8.44 2.32
N SER A 443 -22.05 9.02 1.57
CA SER A 443 -22.51 8.51 0.27
C SER A 443 -21.91 9.32 -0.89
N PRO A 444 -20.81 8.86 -1.50
CA PRO A 444 -20.30 9.45 -2.74
C PRO A 444 -21.25 9.18 -3.91
N ARG A 445 -21.18 10.03 -4.94
CA ARG A 445 -21.95 9.93 -6.18
C ARG A 445 -21.09 10.33 -7.36
N VAL A 446 -21.20 9.59 -8.46
CA VAL A 446 -20.55 9.89 -9.73
C VAL A 446 -21.56 10.54 -10.68
N HIS A 447 -21.19 11.68 -11.25
CA HIS A 447 -21.93 12.38 -12.29
C HIS A 447 -21.15 12.28 -13.58
N TRP A 448 -21.62 11.46 -14.52
CA TRP A 448 -20.99 11.29 -15.83
C TRP A 448 -21.44 12.39 -16.80
N SER A 449 -20.53 12.86 -17.65
CA SER A 449 -20.86 13.84 -18.69
C SER A 449 -21.75 13.28 -19.81
N THR A 450 -21.79 11.96 -19.95
CA THR A 450 -22.69 11.25 -20.88
C THR A 450 -23.71 10.43 -20.08
N PRO A 451 -25.01 10.48 -20.41
CA PRO A 451 -26.10 9.92 -19.58
C PRO A 451 -26.21 8.38 -19.55
N SER A 452 -25.10 7.63 -19.67
CA SER A 452 -25.13 6.20 -20.04
C SER A 452 -24.79 5.20 -18.93
N LEU A 453 -24.90 5.54 -17.65
CA LEU A 453 -24.75 4.55 -16.57
C LEU A 453 -25.93 4.68 -15.62
N ASP A 454 -26.71 3.59 -15.55
CA ASP A 454 -27.88 3.48 -14.68
C ASP A 454 -27.51 3.84 -13.23
N ARG A 455 -28.40 4.60 -12.59
CA ARG A 455 -28.32 4.85 -11.14
C ARG A 455 -28.47 3.51 -10.43
N LEU A 456 -27.39 3.06 -9.81
CA LEU A 456 -27.45 1.96 -8.86
C LEU A 456 -28.02 2.47 -7.53
N GLU A 457 -28.69 1.55 -6.82
CA GLU A 457 -29.39 1.83 -5.57
C GLU A 457 -28.41 2.30 -4.48
N THR A 458 -28.90 3.10 -3.54
CA THR A 458 -28.09 3.56 -2.40
C THR A 458 -27.59 2.37 -1.60
N ALA A 459 -26.29 2.10 -1.68
CA ALA A 459 -25.63 1.13 -0.83
C ALA A 459 -25.64 1.57 0.65
N ASP A 460 -25.88 0.61 1.56
CA ASP A 460 -25.86 0.85 2.99
C ASP A 460 -24.42 0.91 3.53
N GLY A 461 -24.03 2.09 4.04
CA GLY A 461 -22.74 2.35 4.70
C GLY A 461 -21.62 2.83 3.76
N ALA A 462 -20.62 3.53 4.30
CA ALA A 462 -19.54 4.12 3.50
C ALA A 462 -18.78 3.08 2.68
N LEU A 463 -18.43 1.93 3.25
CA LEU A 463 -17.65 0.90 2.54
C LEU A 463 -18.35 0.47 1.24
N ALA A 464 -19.64 0.18 1.30
CA ALA A 464 -20.39 -0.28 0.16
C ALA A 464 -20.54 0.84 -0.88
N ALA A 465 -20.87 2.07 -0.44
CA ALA A 465 -21.02 3.22 -1.32
C ALA A 465 -19.71 3.60 -2.04
N TRP A 466 -18.58 3.59 -1.34
CA TRP A 466 -17.26 3.87 -1.93
C TRP A 466 -16.77 2.74 -2.84
N SER A 467 -17.05 1.49 -2.49
CA SER A 467 -16.75 0.35 -3.37
C SER A 467 -17.56 0.41 -4.66
N GLU A 468 -18.82 0.79 -4.56
CA GLU A 468 -19.70 0.96 -5.72
C GLU A 468 -19.25 2.12 -6.61
N VAL A 469 -18.93 3.29 -6.05
CA VAL A 469 -18.37 4.41 -6.82
C VAL A 469 -17.06 4.02 -7.49
N THR A 470 -16.20 3.28 -6.79
CA THR A 470 -14.95 2.77 -7.38
C THR A 470 -15.22 1.83 -8.55
N LEU A 471 -16.20 0.94 -8.43
CA LEU A 471 -16.62 0.05 -9.49
C LEU A 471 -17.23 0.82 -10.67
N GLN A 472 -18.05 1.84 -10.43
CA GLN A 472 -18.60 2.69 -11.48
C GLN A 472 -17.48 3.43 -12.23
N LEU A 473 -16.48 3.95 -11.52
CA LEU A 473 -15.30 4.59 -12.14
C LEU A 473 -14.51 3.59 -12.99
N LEU A 474 -14.28 2.37 -12.48
CA LEU A 474 -13.66 1.29 -13.25
C LEU A 474 -14.44 1.01 -14.53
N ASP A 475 -15.74 0.77 -14.42
CA ASP A 475 -16.61 0.47 -15.55
C ASP A 475 -16.65 1.62 -16.57
N GLY A 476 -16.72 2.87 -16.12
CA GLY A 476 -16.78 4.02 -17.01
C GLY A 476 -15.44 4.35 -17.69
N VAL A 477 -14.32 4.11 -17.02
CA VAL A 477 -12.97 4.20 -17.61
C VAL A 477 -12.77 3.10 -18.65
N LEU A 478 -13.39 1.94 -18.47
CA LEU A 478 -13.25 0.81 -19.37
C LEU A 478 -14.24 0.85 -20.55
N LYS A 479 -15.54 1.08 -20.32
CA LYS A 479 -16.61 0.99 -21.36
C LYS A 479 -16.58 2.08 -22.43
N LYS A 480 -15.90 3.20 -22.18
CA LYS A 480 -15.75 4.30 -23.16
C LYS A 480 -14.39 4.27 -23.84
N CYS A 481 -13.63 3.20 -23.68
CA CYS A 481 -12.34 2.92 -24.30
C CYS A 481 -12.38 1.53 -24.94
#